data_AF-A0A1Z9NLY4-F1
#
_entry.id   AF-A0A1Z9NLY4-F1
#
_cell.length_a   1.000
_cell.length_b   1.000
_cell.length_c   1.000
_cell.angle_alpha   90.00
_cell.angle_beta   90.00
_cell.angle_gamma   90.00
#
_symmetry.space_group_name_H-M   'P 1'
#
loop_
_entity.id
_entity.type
_entity.pdbx_description
1 polymer ?
#
loop_
_entity_poly.entity_id
_entity_poly.type
_entity_poly.pdbx_seq_one_letter_code
_entity_poly.pdbx_strand_id
1 'polypeptide(L)'
;MSKFISVVKFIVKEGQETDFLNSMKKFSNPEGVIYRKILKTGDRSYCSIVEWVNEQSLANARQQMIAYLDTIRDKLEEISPELGVTDPVSGPIILDEQGLVVEPGGTISGKIKT
;
A
#
# COMPACT_ATOMS: atom_id res chain seq x y z
N MET A 1 -19.11 3.00 3.52
CA MET A 1 -17.70 3.45 3.66
C MET A 1 -16.99 3.12 2.38
N SER A 2 -16.31 4.09 1.79
CA SER A 2 -15.53 3.88 0.57
C SER A 2 -14.26 3.11 0.90
N LYS A 3 -13.90 2.16 0.04
CA LYS A 3 -12.63 1.44 0.12
C LYS A 3 -11.46 2.43 0.02
N PHE A 4 -10.35 2.08 0.64
CA PHE A 4 -9.15 2.90 0.70
C PHE A 4 -7.96 2.11 0.19
N ILE A 5 -7.00 2.75 -0.47
CA ILE A 5 -5.76 2.11 -0.91
C ILE A 5 -4.58 2.82 -0.28
N SER A 6 -3.60 2.05 0.18
CA SER A 6 -2.25 2.54 0.47
C SER A 6 -1.24 1.89 -0.47
N VAL A 7 -0.33 2.69 -1.01
CA VAL A 7 0.80 2.25 -1.82
C VAL A 7 2.08 2.68 -1.11
N VAL A 8 3.04 1.77 -0.98
CA VAL A 8 4.38 2.09 -0.47
C VAL A 8 5.41 1.67 -1.50
N LYS A 9 6.26 2.60 -1.94
CA LYS A 9 7.38 2.28 -2.82
C LYS A 9 8.65 2.02 -2.02
N PHE A 10 9.45 1.11 -2.55
CA PHE A 10 10.72 0.64 -1.99
C PHE A 10 11.77 0.61 -3.09
N ILE A 11 13.01 0.97 -2.74
CA ILE A 11 14.21 0.59 -3.49
C ILE A 11 15.00 -0.33 -2.56
N VAL A 12 15.24 -1.57 -2.98
CA VAL A 12 15.92 -2.58 -2.16
C VAL A 12 17.41 -2.55 -2.45
N LYS A 13 18.27 -2.57 -1.43
CA LYS A 13 19.73 -2.62 -1.64
C LYS A 13 20.12 -3.82 -2.52
N GLU A 14 21.17 -3.63 -3.31
CA GLU A 14 21.72 -4.70 -4.15
C GLU A 14 22.06 -5.94 -3.30
N GLY A 15 21.57 -7.11 -3.73
CA GLY A 15 21.77 -8.39 -3.05
C GLY A 15 20.80 -8.67 -1.90
N GLN A 16 19.88 -7.74 -1.56
CA GLN A 16 18.89 -7.90 -0.48
C GLN A 16 17.48 -8.27 -0.99
N GLU A 17 17.28 -8.45 -2.30
CA GLU A 17 15.98 -8.66 -2.93
C GLU A 17 15.29 -9.94 -2.42
N THR A 18 16.05 -11.02 -2.24
CA THR A 18 15.54 -12.29 -1.72
C THR A 18 15.05 -12.12 -0.28
N ASP A 19 15.81 -11.43 0.56
CA ASP A 19 15.45 -11.21 1.97
C ASP A 19 14.25 -10.26 2.10
N PHE A 20 14.19 -9.23 1.27
CA PHE A 20 13.03 -8.36 1.15
C PHE A 20 11.77 -9.15 0.77
N LEU A 21 11.83 -9.97 -0.29
CA LEU A 21 10.68 -10.78 -0.73
C LEU A 21 10.28 -11.82 0.32
N ASN A 22 11.24 -12.42 1.03
CA ASN A 22 10.97 -13.34 2.14
C ASN A 22 10.29 -12.64 3.32
N SER A 23 10.72 -11.43 3.66
CA SER A 23 10.03 -10.60 4.66
C SER A 23 8.61 -10.27 4.23
N MET A 24 8.42 -9.86 2.97
CA MET A 24 7.10 -9.56 2.42
C MET A 24 6.17 -10.76 2.42
N LYS A 25 6.67 -12.00 2.25
CA LYS A 25 5.87 -13.23 2.38
C LYS A 25 5.45 -13.52 3.82
N LYS A 26 6.32 -13.23 4.79
CA LYS A 26 6.08 -13.47 6.22
C LYS A 26 5.20 -12.41 6.88
N PHE A 27 5.05 -11.23 6.26
CA PHE A 27 4.24 -10.16 6.81
C PHE A 27 2.76 -10.58 6.92
N SER A 28 2.25 -10.62 8.15
CA SER A 28 0.84 -10.85 8.45
C SER A 28 0.04 -9.57 8.21
N ASN A 29 -1.02 -9.66 7.41
CA ASN A 29 -1.87 -8.50 7.13
C ASN A 29 -2.57 -8.01 8.41
N PRO A 30 -2.59 -6.68 8.65
CA PRO A 30 -3.42 -6.09 9.69
C PRO A 30 -4.91 -6.34 9.46
N GLU A 31 -5.71 -6.13 10.51
CA GLU A 31 -7.16 -6.16 10.41
C GLU A 31 -7.68 -5.11 9.41
N GLY A 32 -8.70 -5.48 8.64
CA GLY A 32 -9.33 -4.60 7.65
C GLY A 32 -8.63 -4.54 6.29
N VAL A 33 -7.54 -5.29 6.08
CA VAL A 33 -6.97 -5.52 4.74
C VAL A 33 -7.89 -6.45 3.92
N ILE A 34 -8.28 -6.01 2.72
CA ILE A 34 -9.04 -6.80 1.75
C ILE A 34 -8.07 -7.63 0.89
N TYR A 35 -7.04 -6.98 0.34
CA TYR A 35 -5.97 -7.67 -0.36
C TYR A 35 -4.65 -6.89 -0.27
N ARG A 36 -3.55 -7.61 -0.46
CA ARG A 36 -2.21 -7.07 -0.61
C ARG A 36 -1.56 -7.64 -1.86
N LYS A 37 -0.92 -6.79 -2.67
CA LYS A 37 -0.09 -7.19 -3.81
C LYS A 37 1.26 -6.51 -3.72
N ILE A 38 2.31 -7.25 -4.09
CA ILE A 38 3.65 -6.70 -4.28
C ILE A 38 3.96 -6.76 -5.77
N LEU A 39 4.40 -5.66 -6.35
CA LEU A 39 4.82 -5.59 -7.75
C LEU A 39 6.25 -5.08 -7.85
N LYS A 40 7.00 -5.61 -8.80
CA LYS A 40 8.31 -5.09 -9.20
C LYS A 40 8.09 -3.98 -10.24
N THR A 41 8.72 -2.83 -10.04
CA THR A 41 8.55 -1.63 -10.88
C THR A 41 9.85 -1.18 -11.55
N GLY A 42 10.97 -1.83 -11.24
CA GLY A 42 12.29 -1.64 -11.82
C GLY A 42 13.24 -2.71 -11.31
N ASP A 43 14.54 -2.62 -11.58
CA ASP A 43 15.51 -3.68 -11.27
C ASP A 43 15.52 -4.10 -9.79
N ARG A 44 15.48 -3.12 -8.89
CA ARG A 44 15.41 -3.31 -7.43
C ARG A 44 14.27 -2.52 -6.77
N SER A 45 13.36 -2.01 -7.60
CA SER A 45 12.24 -1.16 -7.15
C SER A 45 10.97 -1.98 -7.06
N TYR A 46 10.22 -1.78 -5.97
CA TYR A 46 8.99 -2.51 -5.69
C TYR A 46 7.94 -1.57 -5.13
N CYS A 47 6.67 -1.94 -5.33
CA CYS A 47 5.54 -1.31 -4.65
C CYS A 47 4.75 -2.37 -3.88
N SER A 48 4.29 -2.04 -2.68
CA SER A 48 3.23 -2.76 -1.97
C SER A 48 1.93 -1.99 -2.14
N ILE A 49 0.89 -2.64 -2.66
CA ILE A 49 -0.46 -2.11 -2.79
C ILE A 49 -1.34 -2.87 -1.81
N VAL A 50 -2.00 -2.14 -0.92
CA VAL A 50 -2.92 -2.69 0.07
C VAL A 50 -4.27 -2.01 -0.08
N GLU A 51 -5.32 -2.80 -0.29
CA GLU A 51 -6.70 -2.33 -0.24
C GLU A 51 -7.29 -2.60 1.15
N TRP A 52 -7.99 -1.59 1.66
CA TRP A 52 -8.56 -1.56 3.00
C TRP A 52 -10.08 -1.39 2.91
N VAL A 53 -10.79 -1.97 3.88
CA VAL A 53 -12.25 -1.82 3.99
C VAL A 53 -12.69 -0.37 4.19
N ASN A 54 -11.83 0.48 4.78
CA ASN A 54 -12.01 1.93 4.93
C ASN A 54 -10.69 2.59 5.40
N GLU A 55 -10.67 3.92 5.47
CA GLU A 55 -9.53 4.71 5.96
C GLU A 55 -9.18 4.42 7.44
N GLN A 56 -10.18 4.19 8.29
CA GLN A 56 -9.98 3.93 9.71
C GLN A 56 -9.18 2.63 9.96
N SER A 57 -9.40 1.60 9.14
CA SER A 57 -8.61 0.36 9.20
C SER A 57 -7.13 0.61 8.91
N LEU A 58 -6.80 1.42 7.90
CA LEU A 58 -5.43 1.84 7.66
C LEU A 58 -4.89 2.65 8.86
N ALA A 59 -5.67 3.59 9.38
CA ALA A 59 -5.27 4.42 10.51
C ALA A 59 -4.90 3.59 11.75
N ASN A 60 -5.73 2.58 12.06
CA ASN A 60 -5.51 1.65 13.17
C ASN A 60 -4.27 0.76 12.94
N ALA A 61 -4.00 0.39 11.69
CA ALA A 61 -2.88 -0.47 11.32
C ALA A 61 -1.52 0.26 11.28
N ARG A 62 -1.47 1.60 11.30
CA ARG A 62 -0.23 2.38 11.09
C ARG A 62 0.92 1.96 12.00
N GLN A 63 0.67 1.76 13.29
CA GLN A 63 1.72 1.37 14.25
C GLN A 63 2.29 -0.01 13.94
N GLN A 64 1.44 -0.98 13.60
CA GLN A 64 1.87 -2.32 13.18
C GLN A 64 2.68 -2.26 11.88
N MET A 65 2.27 -1.43 10.91
CA MET A 65 2.99 -1.27 9.65
C MET A 65 4.35 -0.61 9.84
N ILE A 66 4.45 0.42 10.68
CA ILE A 66 5.73 1.07 11.02
C ILE A 66 6.67 0.06 11.69
N ALA A 67 6.18 -0.67 12.69
CA ALA A 67 6.97 -1.69 13.38
C ALA A 67 7.48 -2.77 12.41
N TYR A 68 6.66 -3.18 11.43
CA TYR A 68 7.10 -4.09 10.38
C TYR A 68 8.17 -3.46 9.48
N LEU A 69 7.97 -2.21 9.02
CA LEU A 69 8.92 -1.51 8.17
C LEU A 69 10.28 -1.38 8.85
N ASP A 70 10.31 -1.08 10.15
CA ASP A 70 11.54 -0.98 10.94
C ASP A 70 12.40 -2.26 10.89
N THR A 71 11.78 -3.44 10.68
CA THR A 71 12.51 -4.73 10.53
C THR A 71 13.20 -4.92 9.17
N ILE A 72 12.86 -4.09 8.17
CA ILE A 72 13.41 -4.18 6.82
C ILE A 72 14.12 -2.91 6.36
N ARG A 73 14.06 -1.80 7.11
CA ARG A 73 14.69 -0.52 6.72
C ARG A 73 16.17 -0.65 6.39
N ASP A 74 16.89 -1.52 7.11
CA ASP A 74 18.30 -1.79 6.89
C ASP A 74 18.60 -2.38 5.49
N LYS A 75 17.59 -2.96 4.83
CA LYS A 75 17.65 -3.60 3.51
C LYS A 75 17.24 -2.68 2.37
N LEU A 76 16.80 -1.45 2.69
CA LEU A 76 16.28 -0.49 1.73
C LEU A 76 17.28 0.62 1.44
N GLU A 77 17.30 1.10 0.20
CA GLU A 77 18.03 2.29 -0.21
C GLU A 77 17.23 3.55 0.11
N GLU A 78 17.95 4.63 0.38
CA GLU A 78 17.36 5.96 0.50
C GLU A 78 16.85 6.41 -0.88
N ILE A 79 15.59 6.80 -0.95
CA ILE A 79 14.93 7.32 -2.15
C ILE A 79 15.32 8.79 -2.36
N SER A 80 15.28 9.57 -1.28
CA SER A 80 15.67 10.99 -1.22
C SER A 80 15.76 11.44 0.25
N PRO A 81 16.43 12.57 0.56
CA PRO A 81 16.48 13.12 1.91
C PRO A 81 15.10 13.38 2.53
N GLU A 82 14.10 13.72 1.71
CA GLU A 82 12.75 14.06 2.16
C GLU A 82 11.90 12.82 2.46
N LEU A 83 12.04 11.75 1.66
CA LEU A 83 11.25 10.52 1.78
C LEU A 83 11.94 9.48 2.67
N GLY A 84 13.26 9.57 2.83
CA GLY A 84 14.06 8.51 3.43
C GLY A 84 14.01 7.23 2.59
N VAL A 85 13.73 6.09 3.20
CA VAL A 85 13.83 4.75 2.56
C VAL A 85 12.51 4.21 1.99
N THR A 86 11.40 4.94 2.15
CA THR A 86 10.07 4.52 1.67
C THR A 86 9.26 5.72 1.19
N ASP A 87 8.46 5.53 0.14
CA ASP A 87 7.51 6.55 -0.36
C ASP A 87 6.06 6.06 -0.16
N PRO A 88 5.44 6.34 1.00
CA PRO A 88 4.06 5.94 1.29
C PRO A 88 3.04 6.99 0.82
N VAL A 89 2.03 6.54 0.08
CA VAL A 89 0.85 7.32 -0.30
C VAL A 89 -0.42 6.54 -0.02
N SER A 90 -1.54 7.22 0.24
CA SER A 90 -2.82 6.57 0.45
C SER A 90 -3.99 7.48 0.10
N GLY A 91 -5.13 6.90 -0.28
CA GLY A 91 -6.33 7.67 -0.60
C GLY A 91 -7.57 6.81 -0.81
N PRO A 92 -8.74 7.46 -0.90
CA PRO A 92 -9.99 6.78 -1.23
C PRO A 92 -9.94 6.27 -2.67
N ILE A 93 -10.56 5.12 -2.93
CA ILE A 93 -10.80 4.68 -4.30
C ILE A 93 -11.85 5.61 -4.90
N ILE A 94 -11.53 6.26 -6.02
CA ILE A 94 -12.46 7.17 -6.74
C ILE A 94 -13.17 6.46 -7.90
N LEU A 95 -12.53 5.44 -8.48
CA LEU A 95 -13.05 4.66 -9.60
C LEU A 95 -12.46 3.24 -9.53
N ASP A 96 -13.31 2.23 -9.68
CA ASP A 96 -12.89 0.84 -9.91
C ASP A 96 -13.25 0.36 -11.33
N GLU A 97 -12.86 -0.87 -11.66
CA GLU A 97 -13.08 -1.47 -12.98
C GLU A 97 -14.57 -1.66 -13.32
N GLN A 98 -15.46 -1.70 -12.32
CA GLN A 98 -16.90 -1.75 -12.50
C GLN A 98 -17.52 -0.36 -12.74
N GLY A 99 -16.71 0.69 -12.74
CA GLY A 99 -17.18 2.07 -12.90
C GLY A 99 -17.88 2.60 -11.65
N LEU A 100 -17.68 1.99 -10.48
CA LEU A 100 -18.25 2.51 -9.24
C LEU A 100 -17.48 3.76 -8.82
N VAL A 101 -18.11 4.91 -9.00
CA VAL A 101 -17.64 6.20 -8.48
C VAL A 101 -18.20 6.37 -7.08
N VAL A 102 -17.35 6.18 -6.07
CA VAL A 102 -17.65 6.63 -4.71
C VAL A 102 -17.13 8.06 -4.61
N GLU A 103 -18.02 9.05 -4.79
CA GLU A 103 -17.67 10.39 -4.35
C GLU A 103 -17.31 10.33 -2.86
N PRO A 104 -16.18 10.93 -2.42
CA PRO A 104 -15.86 11.00 -0.99
C PRO A 104 -17.01 11.67 -0.22
N GLY A 105 -17.81 10.86 0.49
CA GLY A 105 -18.98 11.33 1.24
C GLY A 105 -20.33 11.34 0.50
N GLY A 106 -20.42 10.82 -0.73
CA GLY A 106 -21.66 10.76 -1.51
C GLY A 106 -22.52 9.50 -1.28
N THR A 107 -23.85 9.63 -1.42
CA THR A 107 -24.78 8.48 -1.51
C THR A 107 -24.97 8.13 -2.99
N ILE A 108 -24.79 6.85 -3.33
CA ILE A 108 -24.84 6.35 -4.72
C ILE A 108 -26.23 6.62 -5.33
N SER A 109 -26.30 7.44 -6.38
CA SER A 109 -27.45 7.47 -7.28
C SER A 109 -27.00 7.61 -8.74
N GLY A 110 -27.37 6.63 -9.55
CA GLY A 110 -27.22 6.67 -11.02
C GLY A 110 -26.40 5.53 -11.61
N LYS A 111 -27.05 4.65 -12.39
CA LYS A 111 -26.37 3.73 -13.31
C LYS A 111 -25.73 4.54 -14.44
N ILE A 112 -24.48 4.24 -14.77
CA ILE A 112 -23.83 4.75 -16.00
C ILE A 112 -24.63 4.22 -17.18
N LYS A 113 -25.28 5.11 -17.94
CA LYS A 113 -25.79 4.78 -19.27
C LYS A 113 -24.63 4.94 -20.25
N THR A 114 -24.27 3.84 -20.90
CA THR A 114 -23.49 3.84 -22.16
C THR A 114 -24.22 4.61 -23.25
#